data_AF-A0A5J4TF08-F1
#
_entry.id   AF-A0A5J4TF08-F1
#
_cell.length_a   1.000
_cell.length_b   1.000
_cell.length_c   1.000
_cell.angle_alpha   90.00
_cell.angle_beta   90.00
_cell.angle_gamma   90.00
#
_symmetry.space_group_name_H-M   'P 1'
#
loop_
_entity.id
_entity.type
_entity.pdbx_description
1 polymer ?
#
loop_
_entity_poly.entity_id
_entity_poly.type
_entity_poly.pdbx_seq_one_letter_code
_entity_poly.pdbx_strand_id
1 'polypeptide(L)'
;MEGQAQILIKVGNGRIYAASGMRLGIYGIEIRMGTDHLEEPIICAEGDNSLIELETVSITDIINPPTNGSTYLSGSNSQLYASHCIFEDIDYQIQGGQVLRVERQYYASYSPLTVIIKECKFKNIKTCGDYNNIKGSAINANLGDEFLLKVIGPTEFTQLQNVDGDGGAIYMEIYRSSQFITEGEVIFDQCKGRNGGSIFVKISADSQIELGDGCQFKQCQAEQGNGGAIYTEMNFYTQLSFVIKDVLFKGCSALTNNSLSYSYSGFGGGIFLGCYGNYDTSSNGLNFHDMKITGNTADKYGQSMYVTFLWVIEWCQYGILGEFVKGNYSDTDSEENDLEGIPVDFYEFRYAQLEVVEGRQKHLEYYWTNRDKDIWHI
;
A
#
# COMPACT_ATOMS: atom_id res chain seq x y z
N MET A 1 -0.11 40.33 -0.32
CA MET A 1 -1.31 40.33 -1.19
C MET A 1 -1.68 38.87 -1.36
N GLU A 2 -2.64 38.39 -0.56
CA GLU A 2 -3.28 37.09 -0.79
C GLU A 2 -4.27 37.29 -1.93
N GLY A 3 -3.84 36.99 -3.14
CA GLY A 3 -4.75 36.73 -4.26
C GLY A 3 -4.69 35.24 -4.51
N GLN A 4 -5.80 34.52 -4.34
CA GLN A 4 -5.91 33.15 -4.84
C GLN A 4 -5.80 33.20 -6.38
N ALA A 5 -4.72 32.66 -6.93
CA ALA A 5 -4.59 32.47 -8.36
C ALA A 5 -5.34 31.19 -8.74
N GLN A 6 -6.51 31.34 -9.37
CA GLN A 6 -7.27 30.23 -9.90
C GLN A 6 -6.92 30.03 -11.38
N ILE A 7 -6.45 28.84 -11.75
CA ILE A 7 -6.30 28.45 -13.16
C ILE A 7 -7.53 27.61 -13.53
N LEU A 8 -8.46 28.23 -14.27
CA LEU A 8 -9.60 27.53 -14.83
C LEU A 8 -9.23 27.02 -16.24
N ILE A 9 -9.01 25.71 -16.37
CA ILE A 9 -8.75 25.08 -17.65
C ILE A 9 -10.09 24.85 -18.35
N LYS A 10 -10.43 25.68 -19.35
CA LYS A 10 -11.65 25.57 -20.17
C LYS A 10 -11.30 25.10 -21.59
N VAL A 11 -11.69 23.85 -21.90
CA VAL A 11 -11.75 23.17 -23.22
C VAL A 11 -10.44 23.11 -24.03
N GLY A 12 -9.87 21.91 -24.15
CA GLY A 12 -8.66 21.55 -24.91
C GLY A 12 -7.66 20.72 -24.08
N ASN A 13 -6.56 20.25 -24.68
CA ASN A 13 -5.41 19.55 -24.05
C ASN A 13 -4.65 20.43 -23.03
N GLY A 14 -5.36 21.10 -22.12
CA GLY A 14 -4.79 21.97 -21.11
C GLY A 14 -4.03 21.16 -20.08
N ARG A 15 -2.75 20.94 -20.34
CA ARG A 15 -1.80 20.31 -19.42
C ARG A 15 -0.72 21.30 -19.03
N ILE A 16 -0.29 21.23 -17.77
CA ILE A 16 0.95 21.85 -17.30
C ILE A 16 2.03 20.80 -17.50
N TYR A 17 2.88 21.01 -18.51
CA TYR A 17 3.81 19.99 -18.98
C TYR A 17 5.25 20.49 -18.93
N ALA A 18 6.12 19.68 -18.33
CA ALA A 18 7.56 19.81 -18.35
C ALA A 18 8.20 18.58 -19.02
N ALA A 19 9.32 18.78 -19.72
CA ALA A 19 10.02 17.74 -20.47
C ALA A 19 11.53 17.87 -20.33
N SER A 20 12.26 16.79 -20.59
CA SER A 20 13.71 16.81 -20.81
C SER A 20 14.50 17.39 -19.61
N GLY A 21 14.15 16.98 -18.39
CA GLY A 21 14.83 17.41 -17.16
C GLY A 21 14.43 18.78 -16.66
N MET A 22 13.33 19.34 -17.18
CA MET A 22 12.78 20.59 -16.67
C MET A 22 12.22 20.42 -15.25
N ARG A 23 12.27 21.53 -14.50
CA ARG A 23 11.73 21.63 -13.15
C ARG A 23 10.45 22.47 -13.19
N LEU A 24 9.38 21.95 -12.62
CA LEU A 24 8.07 22.57 -12.58
C LEU A 24 7.68 22.81 -11.12
N GLY A 25 7.56 24.08 -10.73
CA GLY A 25 7.07 24.49 -9.41
C GLY A 25 5.70 25.16 -9.51
N ILE A 26 4.75 24.72 -8.70
CA ILE A 26 3.37 25.23 -8.66
C ILE A 26 3.04 25.55 -7.20
N TYR A 27 2.68 26.81 -6.92
CA TYR A 27 2.54 27.33 -5.57
C TYR A 27 1.19 28.03 -5.39
N GLY A 28 0.39 27.58 -4.43
CA GLY A 28 -0.86 28.25 -4.02
C GLY A 28 -1.94 28.30 -5.09
N ILE A 29 -1.95 27.32 -6.00
CA ILE A 29 -2.90 27.25 -7.12
C ILE A 29 -4.01 26.26 -6.79
N GLU A 30 -5.24 26.67 -7.07
CA GLU A 30 -6.41 25.82 -7.09
C GLU A 30 -6.76 25.45 -8.53
N ILE A 31 -6.84 24.15 -8.80
CA ILE A 31 -7.23 23.56 -10.07
C ILE A 31 -8.57 22.85 -9.85
N ARG A 32 -9.58 23.32 -10.58
CA ARG A 32 -10.90 22.69 -10.64
C ARG A 32 -11.21 22.31 -12.07
N MET A 33 -11.88 21.18 -12.25
CA MET A 33 -12.40 20.79 -13.55
C MET A 33 -13.92 20.71 -13.50
N GLY A 34 -14.57 20.91 -14.64
CA GLY A 34 -16.00 20.61 -14.79
C GLY A 34 -16.22 19.11 -15.00
N THR A 35 -17.37 18.77 -15.60
CA THR A 35 -17.71 17.40 -16.01
C THR A 35 -16.97 16.92 -17.26
N ASP A 36 -16.04 17.71 -17.78
CA ASP A 36 -15.34 17.46 -19.04
C ASP A 36 -14.25 16.40 -18.85
N HIS A 37 -14.21 15.41 -19.75
CA HIS A 37 -13.19 14.36 -19.73
C HIS A 37 -11.84 14.90 -20.25
N LEU A 38 -10.75 14.62 -19.53
CA LEU A 38 -9.39 14.82 -20.02
C LEU A 38 -8.76 13.46 -20.35
N GLU A 39 -8.11 13.35 -21.50
CA GLU A 39 -7.34 12.15 -21.88
C GLU A 39 -5.92 12.16 -21.27
N GLU A 40 -5.37 13.34 -21.01
CA GLU A 40 -3.97 13.58 -20.62
C GLU A 40 -3.84 14.13 -19.19
N PRO A 41 -2.76 13.81 -18.45
CA PRO A 41 -2.53 14.32 -17.11
C PRO A 41 -2.56 15.85 -17.01
N ILE A 42 -3.08 16.37 -15.90
CA ILE A 42 -3.20 17.82 -15.64
C ILE A 42 -1.81 18.42 -15.42
N ILE A 43 -1.00 17.76 -14.59
CA ILE A 43 0.38 18.15 -14.27
C ILE A 43 1.28 17.00 -14.69
N CYS A 44 2.29 17.27 -15.51
CA CYS A 44 3.13 16.24 -16.07
C CYS A 44 4.58 16.69 -16.17
N ALA A 45 5.52 15.82 -15.80
CA ALA A 45 6.92 15.98 -16.12
C ALA A 45 7.50 14.67 -16.67
N GLU A 46 8.16 14.74 -17.84
CA GLU A 46 8.74 13.60 -18.54
C GLU A 46 10.22 13.80 -18.87
N GLY A 47 11.00 12.75 -18.65
CA GLY A 47 12.43 12.69 -18.98
C GLY A 47 13.32 12.77 -17.76
N ASP A 48 14.59 12.39 -17.94
CA ASP A 48 15.52 12.23 -16.83
C ASP A 48 15.80 13.55 -16.11
N ASN A 49 15.99 13.49 -14.78
CA ASN A 49 16.28 14.63 -13.89
C ASN A 49 15.16 15.68 -13.82
N SER A 50 13.91 15.27 -14.09
CA SER A 50 12.75 16.16 -14.02
C SER A 50 12.29 16.34 -12.57
N LEU A 51 11.71 17.50 -12.26
CA LEU A 51 11.18 17.79 -10.93
C LEU A 51 9.76 18.34 -11.05
N ILE A 52 8.84 17.82 -10.23
CA ILE A 52 7.56 18.45 -9.92
C ILE A 52 7.58 18.86 -8.46
N GLU A 53 7.34 20.13 -8.19
CA GLU A 53 7.18 20.68 -6.84
C GLU A 53 5.79 21.33 -6.74
N LEU A 54 4.95 20.79 -5.86
CA LEU A 54 3.62 21.28 -5.56
C LEU A 54 3.59 21.74 -4.11
N GLU A 55 3.25 23.01 -3.90
CA GLU A 55 3.17 23.62 -2.58
C GLU A 55 1.83 24.32 -2.43
N THR A 56 1.01 23.88 -1.47
CA THR A 56 -0.34 24.44 -1.26
C THR A 56 -1.21 24.38 -2.53
N VAL A 57 -1.07 23.31 -3.32
CA VAL A 57 -1.87 23.09 -4.54
C VAL A 57 -3.11 22.28 -4.21
N SER A 58 -4.27 22.73 -4.69
CA SER A 58 -5.53 22.00 -4.55
C SER A 58 -6.01 21.51 -5.92
N ILE A 59 -6.32 20.23 -6.04
CA ILE A 59 -6.95 19.63 -7.22
C ILE A 59 -8.28 19.01 -6.76
N THR A 60 -9.39 19.64 -7.13
CA THR A 60 -10.71 19.25 -6.60
C THR A 60 -11.80 19.22 -7.66
N ASP A 61 -12.93 18.60 -7.31
CA ASP A 61 -14.17 18.58 -8.09
C ASP A 61 -14.00 17.96 -9.49
N ILE A 62 -13.26 16.86 -9.63
CA ILE A 62 -12.97 16.27 -10.96
C ILE A 62 -13.84 15.04 -11.22
N ILE A 63 -14.57 15.05 -12.33
CA ILE A 63 -15.31 13.88 -12.84
C ILE A 63 -14.66 13.43 -14.15
N ASN A 64 -14.48 12.12 -14.33
CA ASN A 64 -13.76 11.52 -15.47
C ASN A 64 -12.33 12.06 -15.67
N PRO A 65 -11.45 11.97 -14.66
CA PRO A 65 -10.08 12.41 -14.80
C PRO A 65 -9.31 11.54 -15.82
N PRO A 66 -8.11 11.98 -16.24
CA PRO A 66 -7.25 11.23 -17.14
C PRO A 66 -6.96 9.82 -16.63
N THR A 67 -7.09 8.84 -17.52
CA THR A 67 -6.76 7.43 -17.23
C THR A 67 -5.27 7.23 -16.89
N ASN A 68 -4.42 8.16 -17.34
CA ASN A 68 -2.99 8.23 -17.04
C ASN A 68 -2.65 8.99 -15.74
N GLY A 69 -3.65 9.39 -14.97
CA GLY A 69 -3.52 10.05 -13.66
C GLY A 69 -3.53 11.58 -13.72
N SER A 70 -3.88 12.22 -12.60
CA SER A 70 -4.01 13.69 -12.53
C SER A 70 -2.65 14.39 -12.54
N THR A 71 -1.68 13.81 -11.83
CA THR A 71 -0.27 14.20 -11.87
C THR A 71 0.56 13.01 -12.32
N TYR A 72 1.46 13.22 -13.28
CA TYR A 72 2.32 12.19 -13.83
C TYR A 72 3.79 12.59 -13.80
N LEU A 73 4.64 11.70 -13.28
CA LEU A 73 6.09 11.82 -13.33
C LEU A 73 6.70 10.57 -13.97
N SER A 74 7.62 10.78 -14.92
CA SER A 74 8.47 9.72 -15.46
C SER A 74 9.87 10.21 -15.82
N GLY A 75 10.83 9.29 -15.83
CA GLY A 75 12.23 9.56 -16.14
C GLY A 75 13.16 9.26 -14.96
N SER A 76 14.41 8.94 -15.25
CA SER A 76 15.40 8.53 -14.25
C SER A 76 15.92 9.74 -13.47
N ASN A 77 16.24 9.56 -12.19
CA ASN A 77 16.64 10.64 -11.26
C ASN A 77 15.58 11.75 -11.11
N SER A 78 14.31 11.45 -11.36
CA SER A 78 13.23 12.43 -11.30
C SER A 78 12.57 12.45 -9.92
N GLN A 79 11.98 13.60 -9.58
CA GLN A 79 11.50 13.88 -8.23
C GLN A 79 10.09 14.49 -8.26
N LEU A 80 9.23 14.08 -7.32
CA LEU A 80 7.94 14.72 -7.05
C LEU A 80 7.88 15.09 -5.58
N TYR A 81 7.70 16.37 -5.30
CA TYR A 81 7.48 16.90 -3.96
C TYR A 81 6.09 17.52 -3.91
N ALA A 82 5.22 17.02 -3.03
CA ALA A 82 3.93 17.62 -2.76
C ALA A 82 3.83 17.95 -1.28
N SER A 83 3.61 19.23 -0.97
CA SER A 83 3.54 19.75 0.40
C SER A 83 2.31 20.62 0.59
N HIS A 84 1.55 20.36 1.66
CA HIS A 84 0.31 21.09 1.98
C HIS A 84 -0.75 21.03 0.87
N CYS A 85 -0.73 19.97 0.04
CA CYS A 85 -1.63 19.81 -1.09
C CYS A 85 -2.96 19.14 -0.70
N ILE A 86 -4.02 19.46 -1.43
CA ILE A 86 -5.35 18.87 -1.26
C ILE A 86 -5.79 18.24 -2.58
N PHE A 87 -6.16 16.96 -2.52
CA PHE A 87 -6.77 16.20 -3.60
C PHE A 87 -8.11 15.68 -3.09
N GLU A 88 -9.21 16.29 -3.54
CA GLU A 88 -10.53 16.03 -2.94
C GLU A 88 -11.64 15.96 -4.00
N ASP A 89 -12.59 15.04 -3.79
CA ASP A 89 -13.77 14.88 -4.66
C ASP A 89 -13.40 14.58 -6.13
N ILE A 90 -12.68 13.47 -6.33
CA ILE A 90 -12.19 13.02 -7.64
C ILE A 90 -12.83 11.66 -7.98
N ASP A 91 -13.61 11.60 -9.05
CA ASP A 91 -14.40 10.41 -9.40
C ASP A 91 -14.13 9.93 -10.84
N TYR A 92 -13.48 8.77 -10.95
CA TYR A 92 -13.19 8.10 -12.22
C TYR A 92 -14.34 7.14 -12.57
N GLN A 93 -15.24 7.56 -13.46
CA GLN A 93 -16.36 6.73 -13.92
C GLN A 93 -15.97 5.77 -15.06
N ILE A 94 -14.77 5.91 -15.61
CA ILE A 94 -14.20 4.99 -16.60
C ILE A 94 -13.03 4.21 -15.99
N GLN A 95 -12.67 3.12 -16.64
CA GLN A 95 -11.61 2.22 -16.24
C GLN A 95 -10.24 2.93 -16.19
N GLY A 96 -9.55 2.83 -15.05
CA GLY A 96 -8.25 3.45 -14.80
C GLY A 96 -8.33 4.77 -14.03
N GLY A 97 -7.22 5.16 -13.41
CA GLY A 97 -7.13 6.40 -12.66
C GLY A 97 -6.26 6.31 -11.42
N GLN A 98 -5.51 7.39 -11.17
CA GLN A 98 -4.83 7.65 -9.90
C GLN A 98 -4.56 9.15 -9.80
N VAL A 99 -4.54 9.71 -8.60
CA VAL A 99 -4.17 11.12 -8.44
C VAL A 99 -2.71 11.35 -8.83
N LEU A 100 -1.81 10.52 -8.30
CA LEU A 100 -0.38 10.57 -8.57
C LEU A 100 0.05 9.26 -9.24
N ARG A 101 0.53 9.36 -10.48
CA ARG A 101 1.15 8.27 -11.21
C ARG A 101 2.64 8.53 -11.32
N VAL A 102 3.43 7.57 -10.85
CA VAL A 102 4.88 7.61 -10.99
C VAL A 102 5.31 6.29 -11.62
N GLU A 103 6.01 6.39 -12.74
CA GLU A 103 6.41 5.21 -13.52
C GLU A 103 7.87 5.27 -13.95
N ARG A 104 8.50 4.10 -13.88
CA ARG A 104 9.81 3.88 -14.50
C ARG A 104 9.71 3.94 -16.02
N GLN A 105 10.80 4.35 -16.66
CA GLN A 105 10.90 4.23 -18.11
C GLN A 105 11.15 2.76 -18.51
N TYR A 106 10.29 2.20 -19.37
CA TYR A 106 10.27 0.76 -19.69
C TYR A 106 11.61 0.17 -20.19
N TYR A 107 12.50 1.00 -20.75
CA TYR A 107 13.79 0.59 -21.31
C TYR A 107 15.01 0.99 -20.47
N ALA A 108 14.82 1.69 -19.35
CA ALA A 108 15.93 2.08 -18.50
C ALA A 108 16.35 0.90 -17.62
N SER A 109 17.63 0.54 -17.65
CA SER A 109 18.19 -0.49 -16.77
C SER A 109 18.33 -0.04 -15.32
N TYR A 110 18.20 1.27 -15.07
CA TYR A 110 18.35 1.95 -13.79
C TYR A 110 17.53 3.26 -13.83
N SER A 111 16.56 3.43 -12.94
CA SER A 111 15.60 4.54 -12.97
C SER A 111 15.17 4.99 -11.57
N PRO A 112 16.09 5.53 -10.75
CA PRO A 112 15.74 6.03 -9.42
C PRO A 112 14.73 7.15 -9.53
N LEU A 113 13.77 7.16 -8.63
CA LEU A 113 12.68 8.12 -8.55
C LEU A 113 12.47 8.45 -7.07
N THR A 114 12.13 9.70 -6.76
CA THR A 114 11.84 10.11 -5.38
C THR A 114 10.51 10.82 -5.32
N VAL A 115 9.62 10.37 -4.45
CA VAL A 115 8.31 10.96 -4.21
C VAL A 115 8.20 11.27 -2.72
N ILE A 116 8.05 12.54 -2.37
CA ILE A 116 7.79 12.96 -0.99
C ILE A 116 6.43 13.65 -0.95
N ILE A 117 5.53 13.09 -0.14
CA ILE A 117 4.21 13.63 0.15
C ILE A 117 4.25 14.09 1.61
N LYS A 118 4.03 15.37 1.85
CA LYS A 118 4.14 15.96 3.19
C LYS A 118 2.94 16.83 3.49
N GLU A 119 2.33 16.62 4.65
CA GLU A 119 1.24 17.49 5.12
C GLU A 119 0.06 17.59 4.13
N CYS A 120 -0.24 16.51 3.42
CA CYS A 120 -1.21 16.48 2.32
C CYS A 120 -2.54 15.81 2.71
N LYS A 121 -3.61 16.11 1.96
CA LYS A 121 -4.92 15.49 2.13
C LYS A 121 -5.42 14.87 0.83
N PHE A 122 -5.80 13.60 0.88
CA PHE A 122 -6.49 12.86 -0.17
C PHE A 122 -7.85 12.44 0.37
N LYS A 123 -8.95 12.93 -0.21
CA LYS A 123 -10.29 12.66 0.31
C LYS A 123 -11.32 12.41 -0.77
N ASN A 124 -12.17 11.42 -0.54
CA ASN A 124 -13.30 11.09 -1.43
C ASN A 124 -12.84 10.92 -2.89
N ILE A 125 -11.90 9.99 -3.10
CA ILE A 125 -11.41 9.63 -4.43
C ILE A 125 -11.94 8.24 -4.76
N LYS A 126 -12.57 8.10 -5.91
CA LYS A 126 -13.11 6.83 -6.37
C LYS A 126 -12.50 6.45 -7.71
N THR A 127 -11.79 5.33 -7.78
CA THR A 127 -11.25 4.75 -9.00
C THR A 127 -11.94 3.45 -9.37
N CYS A 128 -12.10 3.22 -10.65
CA CYS A 128 -12.46 1.91 -11.20
C CYS A 128 -11.17 1.18 -11.61
N GLY A 129 -10.85 0.08 -10.93
CA GLY A 129 -9.74 -0.79 -11.29
C GLY A 129 -9.87 -1.29 -12.73
N ASP A 130 -8.75 -1.63 -13.36
CA ASP A 130 -8.74 -2.06 -14.74
C ASP A 130 -8.38 -3.57 -14.83
N TYR A 131 -9.04 -4.33 -15.71
CA TYR A 131 -8.93 -5.79 -15.82
C TYR A 131 -7.48 -6.32 -15.98
N ASN A 132 -6.51 -5.45 -16.29
CA ASN A 132 -5.11 -5.82 -16.50
C ASN A 132 -4.09 -4.98 -15.70
N ASN A 133 -4.48 -3.88 -15.07
CA ASN A 133 -3.63 -3.00 -14.27
C ASN A 133 -4.28 -2.73 -12.92
N ILE A 134 -3.60 -3.28 -11.95
CA ILE A 134 -3.81 -3.12 -10.53
C ILE A 134 -3.20 -1.77 -10.15
N LYS A 135 -4.00 -0.81 -9.69
CA LYS A 135 -3.59 0.59 -9.48
C LYS A 135 -4.29 1.13 -8.24
N GLY A 136 -3.63 1.93 -7.42
CA GLY A 136 -4.22 2.56 -6.24
C GLY A 136 -4.85 3.91 -6.57
N SER A 137 -5.88 4.31 -5.82
CA SER A 137 -6.66 5.51 -6.19
C SER A 137 -5.93 6.83 -6.01
N ALA A 138 -5.09 6.95 -4.96
CA ALA A 138 -4.29 8.13 -4.70
C ALA A 138 -2.92 8.00 -5.38
N ILE A 139 -2.19 6.93 -5.08
CA ILE A 139 -0.82 6.75 -5.57
C ILE A 139 -0.71 5.41 -6.28
N ASN A 140 -0.25 5.46 -7.52
CA ASN A 140 0.20 4.28 -8.25
C ASN A 140 1.69 4.39 -8.54
N ALA A 141 2.42 3.41 -8.04
CA ALA A 141 3.86 3.37 -7.98
C ALA A 141 4.36 2.01 -8.49
N ASN A 142 4.54 1.88 -9.82
CA ASN A 142 5.22 0.74 -10.45
C ASN A 142 6.69 1.08 -10.75
N LEU A 143 7.59 0.76 -9.83
CA LEU A 143 8.81 1.53 -9.69
C LEU A 143 10.07 0.66 -9.73
N GLY A 144 11.02 1.17 -10.51
CA GLY A 144 12.30 0.54 -10.79
C GLY A 144 13.29 0.73 -9.64
N ASP A 145 14.56 0.63 -10.00
CA ASP A 145 15.69 0.56 -9.07
C ASP A 145 15.80 1.82 -8.19
N GLU A 146 16.09 1.64 -6.90
CA GLU A 146 16.34 2.70 -5.91
C GLU A 146 15.21 3.76 -5.82
N PHE A 147 13.96 3.33 -5.92
CA PHE A 147 12.81 4.22 -5.72
C PHE A 147 12.61 4.56 -4.24
N LEU A 148 12.25 5.80 -3.93
CA LEU A 148 11.81 6.22 -2.59
C LEU A 148 10.42 6.85 -2.65
N LEU A 149 9.42 6.23 -2.00
CA LEU A 149 8.19 6.91 -1.58
C LEU A 149 8.27 7.21 -0.09
N LYS A 150 8.16 8.49 0.26
CA LYS A 150 8.10 8.95 1.64
C LYS A 150 6.82 9.74 1.88
N VAL A 151 6.04 9.34 2.88
CA VAL A 151 4.80 10.03 3.27
C VAL A 151 4.98 10.57 4.69
N ILE A 152 4.83 11.88 4.85
CA ILE A 152 5.16 12.60 6.07
C ILE A 152 3.91 13.29 6.62
N GLY A 153 3.61 13.02 7.89
CA GLY A 153 2.47 13.54 8.61
C GLY A 153 2.57 15.02 8.98
N PRO A 154 1.43 15.68 9.28
CA PRO A 154 0.05 15.16 9.19
C PRO A 154 -0.44 14.95 7.75
N THR A 155 -0.62 13.71 7.31
CA THR A 155 -1.12 13.37 5.95
C THR A 155 -2.29 12.41 6.06
N GLU A 156 -3.36 12.67 5.34
CA GLU A 156 -4.61 11.91 5.42
C GLU A 156 -5.03 11.33 4.07
N PHE A 157 -5.38 10.04 4.06
CA PHE A 157 -6.05 9.33 2.98
C PHE A 157 -7.42 8.87 3.50
N THR A 158 -8.49 9.55 3.12
CA THR A 158 -9.82 9.33 3.71
C THR A 158 -10.87 9.03 2.65
N GLN A 159 -11.63 7.95 2.84
CA GLN A 159 -12.72 7.56 1.93
C GLN A 159 -12.24 7.34 0.48
N LEU A 160 -11.10 6.66 0.34
CA LEU A 160 -10.54 6.32 -0.96
C LEU A 160 -11.05 4.95 -1.40
N GLN A 161 -11.58 4.81 -2.62
CA GLN A 161 -12.25 3.60 -3.07
C GLN A 161 -11.70 3.13 -4.41
N ASN A 162 -11.28 1.87 -4.46
CA ASN A 162 -10.81 1.20 -5.66
C ASN A 162 -11.41 -0.22 -5.72
N VAL A 163 -12.73 -0.29 -5.87
CA VAL A 163 -13.51 -1.51 -5.61
C VAL A 163 -13.16 -2.69 -6.52
N ASP A 164 -12.60 -2.42 -7.70
CA ASP A 164 -12.19 -3.42 -8.69
C ASP A 164 -10.65 -3.56 -8.81
N GLY A 165 -9.87 -2.79 -8.05
CA GLY A 165 -8.41 -2.80 -8.07
C GLY A 165 -7.79 -3.07 -6.70
N ASP A 166 -6.50 -3.40 -6.64
CA ASP A 166 -5.82 -3.56 -5.34
C ASP A 166 -5.26 -2.23 -4.84
N GLY A 167 -5.20 -2.08 -3.52
CA GLY A 167 -4.80 -0.85 -2.86
C GLY A 167 -5.90 0.20 -2.97
N GLY A 168 -6.69 0.39 -1.91
CA GLY A 168 -7.70 1.44 -1.92
C GLY A 168 -7.13 2.84 -2.03
N ALA A 169 -5.93 3.07 -1.48
CA ALA A 169 -5.20 4.34 -1.53
C ALA A 169 -3.93 4.21 -2.36
N ILE A 170 -3.08 3.23 -2.04
CA ILE A 170 -1.74 3.11 -2.60
C ILE A 170 -1.56 1.71 -3.18
N TYR A 171 -1.13 1.66 -4.44
CA TYR A 171 -0.61 0.45 -5.07
C TYR A 171 0.88 0.63 -5.35
N MET A 172 1.68 -0.33 -4.90
CA MET A 172 3.12 -0.32 -5.09
C MET A 172 3.67 -1.66 -5.57
N GLU A 173 4.63 -1.58 -6.47
CA GLU A 173 5.60 -2.64 -6.69
C GLU A 173 6.99 -2.04 -6.50
N ILE A 174 7.70 -2.49 -5.45
CA ILE A 174 9.02 -1.98 -5.07
C ILE A 174 10.07 -3.08 -5.18
N TYR A 175 11.10 -2.81 -5.98
CA TYR A 175 12.16 -3.75 -6.28
C TYR A 175 13.52 -3.04 -6.27
N ARG A 176 14.61 -3.80 -6.09
CA ARG A 176 16.00 -3.34 -6.28
C ARG A 176 16.34 -2.12 -5.43
N SER A 177 16.42 -2.33 -4.12
CA SER A 177 16.80 -1.33 -3.11
C SER A 177 15.83 -0.15 -3.00
N SER A 178 14.56 -0.37 -3.33
CA SER A 178 13.50 0.62 -3.21
C SER A 178 12.95 0.71 -1.78
N GLN A 179 12.39 1.84 -1.40
CA GLN A 179 11.93 2.13 -0.04
C GLN A 179 10.55 2.77 -0.04
N PHE A 180 9.69 2.31 0.87
CA PHE A 180 8.46 3.00 1.26
C PHE A 180 8.48 3.32 2.75
N ILE A 181 8.39 4.60 3.09
CA ILE A 181 8.55 5.09 4.46
C ILE A 181 7.38 5.99 4.85
N THR A 182 6.80 5.79 6.03
CA THR A 182 5.90 6.77 6.67
C THR A 182 6.54 7.37 7.92
N GLU A 183 6.45 8.70 8.07
CA GLU A 183 6.94 9.44 9.24
C GLU A 183 5.86 10.39 9.77
N GLY A 184 5.73 10.51 11.08
CA GLY A 184 4.66 11.27 11.73
C GLY A 184 3.24 10.72 11.51
N GLU A 185 2.25 11.52 11.86
CA GLU A 185 0.83 11.13 11.81
C GLU A 185 0.33 10.97 10.36
N VAL A 186 0.43 9.77 9.82
CA VAL A 186 -0.15 9.39 8.52
C VAL A 186 -1.39 8.54 8.76
N ILE A 187 -2.54 9.00 8.27
CA ILE A 187 -3.84 8.35 8.52
C ILE A 187 -4.42 7.82 7.22
N PHE A 188 -4.78 6.54 7.21
CA PHE A 188 -5.66 5.91 6.26
C PHE A 188 -7.00 5.63 6.95
N ASP A 189 -8.09 6.25 6.51
CA ASP A 189 -9.41 6.11 7.12
C ASP A 189 -10.48 5.76 6.07
N GLN A 190 -11.21 4.69 6.31
CA GLN A 190 -12.31 4.23 5.44
C GLN A 190 -11.89 4.03 3.97
N CYS A 191 -10.64 3.61 3.73
CA CYS A 191 -10.17 3.21 2.40
C CYS A 191 -10.68 1.81 2.04
N LYS A 192 -10.98 1.61 0.76
CA LYS A 192 -11.54 0.36 0.22
C LYS A 192 -10.83 -0.08 -1.04
N GLY A 193 -10.46 -1.35 -1.11
CA GLY A 193 -9.84 -1.98 -2.29
C GLY A 193 -10.22 -3.46 -2.40
N ARG A 194 -9.83 -4.12 -3.50
CA ARG A 194 -10.00 -5.56 -3.66
C ARG A 194 -9.11 -6.33 -2.67
N ASN A 195 -7.80 -6.21 -2.80
CA ASN A 195 -6.83 -6.59 -1.76
C ASN A 195 -6.17 -5.33 -1.20
N GLY A 196 -5.85 -5.33 0.09
CA GLY A 196 -5.22 -4.17 0.71
C GLY A 196 -6.19 -2.99 0.69
N GLY A 197 -7.13 -2.94 1.64
CA GLY A 197 -8.15 -1.88 1.65
C GLY A 197 -7.57 -0.47 1.61
N SER A 198 -6.33 -0.29 2.09
CA SER A 198 -5.54 0.93 1.86
C SER A 198 -4.34 0.69 0.96
N ILE A 199 -3.49 -0.28 1.29
CA ILE A 199 -2.19 -0.47 0.62
C ILE A 199 -2.09 -1.87 0.07
N PHE A 200 -1.75 -1.97 -1.21
CA PHE A 200 -1.25 -3.19 -1.81
C PHE A 200 0.22 -3.01 -2.17
N VAL A 201 1.06 -3.96 -1.82
CA VAL A 201 2.48 -3.91 -2.14
C VAL A 201 3.06 -5.25 -2.55
N LYS A 202 3.83 -5.27 -3.64
CA LYS A 202 4.79 -6.35 -3.94
C LYS A 202 6.20 -5.85 -3.65
N ILE A 203 6.98 -6.65 -2.95
CA ILE A 203 8.33 -6.27 -2.51
C ILE A 203 9.35 -7.39 -2.76
N SER A 204 10.50 -7.02 -3.33
CA SER A 204 11.67 -7.91 -3.47
C SER A 204 12.99 -7.14 -3.65
N ALA A 205 14.09 -7.87 -3.77
CA ALA A 205 15.43 -7.39 -4.14
C ALA A 205 15.93 -6.21 -3.28
N ASP A 206 16.27 -6.48 -2.03
CA ASP A 206 16.88 -5.56 -1.05
C ASP A 206 16.05 -4.33 -0.73
N SER A 207 14.75 -4.37 -1.06
CA SER A 207 13.80 -3.28 -0.82
C SER A 207 13.26 -3.29 0.61
N GLN A 208 12.74 -2.14 1.05
CA GLN A 208 12.37 -1.90 2.44
C GLN A 208 11.01 -1.19 2.55
N ILE A 209 10.21 -1.61 3.53
CA ILE A 209 9.03 -0.87 4.00
C ILE A 209 9.26 -0.54 5.48
N GLU A 210 9.09 0.72 5.83
CA GLU A 210 9.06 1.19 7.21
C GLU A 210 7.79 2.00 7.45
N LEU A 211 6.88 1.45 8.25
CA LEU A 211 5.69 2.16 8.71
C LEU A 211 5.94 2.62 10.14
N GLY A 212 6.01 3.92 10.36
CA GLY A 212 6.45 4.50 11.62
C GLY A 212 5.53 5.55 12.23
N ASP A 213 5.89 5.95 13.45
CA ASP A 213 5.61 7.26 14.06
C ASP A 213 4.12 7.61 14.22
N GLY A 214 3.30 6.66 14.67
CA GLY A 214 1.89 6.91 14.96
C GLY A 214 0.99 6.85 13.73
N CYS A 215 1.45 6.24 12.64
CA CYS A 215 0.64 5.91 11.47
C CYS A 215 -0.60 5.08 11.86
N GLN A 216 -1.74 5.31 11.19
CA GLN A 216 -3.01 4.68 11.55
C GLN A 216 -3.78 4.20 10.32
N PHE A 217 -4.25 2.98 10.37
CA PHE A 217 -5.23 2.39 9.47
C PHE A 217 -6.53 2.21 10.25
N LYS A 218 -7.58 2.91 9.83
CA LYS A 218 -8.88 2.95 10.50
C LYS A 218 -9.96 2.57 9.52
N GLN A 219 -10.76 1.57 9.89
CA GLN A 219 -11.96 1.17 9.14
C GLN A 219 -11.70 0.88 7.65
N CYS A 220 -10.48 0.45 7.31
CA CYS A 220 -10.10 0.08 5.96
C CYS A 220 -10.71 -1.28 5.61
N GLN A 221 -11.07 -1.51 4.34
CA GLN A 221 -11.74 -2.74 3.94
C GLN A 221 -11.21 -3.31 2.63
N ALA A 222 -10.84 -4.59 2.65
CA ALA A 222 -10.67 -5.42 1.47
C ALA A 222 -12.03 -6.02 1.12
N GLU A 223 -12.72 -5.50 0.11
CA GLU A 223 -14.12 -5.85 -0.17
C GLU A 223 -14.29 -7.21 -0.84
N GLN A 224 -13.23 -7.73 -1.46
CA GLN A 224 -13.27 -8.97 -2.25
C GLN A 224 -11.95 -9.75 -2.21
N GLY A 225 -11.15 -9.56 -1.17
CA GLY A 225 -9.76 -10.04 -1.13
C GLY A 225 -9.23 -10.13 0.29
N ASN A 226 -7.91 -10.05 0.42
CA ASN A 226 -7.19 -10.21 1.66
C ASN A 226 -6.59 -8.88 2.13
N GLY A 227 -6.27 -8.77 3.43
CA GLY A 227 -5.57 -7.60 3.98
C GLY A 227 -6.47 -6.38 4.04
N GLY A 228 -7.32 -6.28 5.05
CA GLY A 228 -8.32 -5.21 5.11
C GLY A 228 -7.72 -3.80 5.15
N ALA A 229 -6.50 -3.64 5.68
CA ALA A 229 -5.69 -2.44 5.48
C ALA A 229 -4.56 -2.66 4.48
N ILE A 230 -3.71 -3.67 4.73
CA ILE A 230 -2.49 -3.91 3.96
C ILE A 230 -2.48 -5.33 3.42
N TYR A 231 -2.21 -5.46 2.13
CA TYR A 231 -1.87 -6.73 1.49
C TYR A 231 -0.44 -6.66 0.97
N THR A 232 0.36 -7.69 1.28
CA THR A 232 1.74 -7.78 0.78
C THR A 232 2.02 -9.09 0.06
N GLU A 233 2.75 -9.03 -1.05
CA GLU A 233 3.48 -10.16 -1.62
C GLU A 233 4.98 -9.94 -1.47
N MET A 234 5.62 -10.73 -0.63
CA MET A 234 7.03 -10.59 -0.28
C MET A 234 7.84 -11.73 -0.89
N ASN A 235 8.94 -11.41 -1.58
CA ASN A 235 9.79 -12.41 -2.20
C ASN A 235 11.17 -12.45 -1.53
N PHE A 236 11.35 -13.44 -0.66
CA PHE A 236 12.59 -13.68 0.09
C PHE A 236 13.64 -14.53 -0.67
N TYR A 237 13.57 -14.65 -2.00
CA TYR A 237 14.75 -15.14 -2.76
C TYR A 237 15.92 -14.15 -2.73
N THR A 238 15.64 -12.93 -2.26
CA THR A 238 16.57 -11.84 -1.99
C THR A 238 16.24 -11.26 -0.61
N GLN A 239 17.18 -10.57 0.02
CA GLN A 239 16.89 -9.89 1.28
C GLN A 239 15.83 -8.79 1.06
N LEU A 240 15.01 -8.49 2.06
CA LEU A 240 14.09 -7.37 2.10
C LEU A 240 13.72 -7.09 3.57
N SER A 241 13.12 -5.94 3.84
CA SER A 241 12.56 -5.65 5.16
C SER A 241 11.17 -5.04 5.12
N PHE A 242 10.35 -5.40 6.11
CA PHE A 242 9.10 -4.75 6.45
C PHE A 242 9.06 -4.58 7.98
N VAL A 243 9.16 -3.32 8.41
CA VAL A 243 9.21 -2.92 9.82
C VAL A 243 7.99 -2.05 10.15
N ILE A 244 7.34 -2.34 11.28
CA ILE A 244 6.22 -1.58 11.84
C ILE A 244 6.65 -1.02 13.20
N LYS A 245 6.68 0.32 13.32
CA LYS A 245 7.05 1.07 14.52
C LYS A 245 5.89 1.97 14.94
N ASP A 246 5.19 1.59 16.01
CA ASP A 246 4.05 2.32 16.57
C ASP A 246 2.94 2.62 15.55
N VAL A 247 2.34 1.57 14.99
CA VAL A 247 1.28 1.71 13.95
C VAL A 247 0.00 1.05 14.41
N LEU A 248 -1.13 1.76 14.29
CA LEU A 248 -2.44 1.28 14.68
C LEU A 248 -3.22 0.71 13.48
N PHE A 249 -3.77 -0.49 13.64
CA PHE A 249 -4.77 -1.10 12.76
C PHE A 249 -6.06 -1.29 13.55
N LYS A 250 -7.08 -0.49 13.23
CA LYS A 250 -8.33 -0.42 14.00
C LYS A 250 -9.56 -0.57 13.12
N GLY A 251 -10.37 -1.58 13.42
CA GLY A 251 -11.66 -1.76 12.73
C GLY A 251 -11.53 -2.12 11.26
N CYS A 252 -10.37 -2.60 10.81
CA CYS A 252 -10.14 -2.99 9.44
C CYS A 252 -10.79 -4.35 9.14
N SER A 253 -11.22 -4.60 7.90
CA SER A 253 -11.89 -5.85 7.54
C SER A 253 -11.51 -6.45 6.20
N ALA A 254 -11.48 -7.79 6.13
CA ALA A 254 -11.27 -8.54 4.89
C ALA A 254 -12.47 -9.46 4.59
N LEU A 255 -13.09 -9.26 3.43
CA LEU A 255 -14.31 -9.95 3.03
C LEU A 255 -14.04 -11.03 1.96
N THR A 256 -14.77 -12.13 2.05
CA THR A 256 -14.65 -13.26 1.11
C THR A 256 -15.34 -12.94 -0.21
N ASN A 257 -14.65 -13.24 -1.31
CA ASN A 257 -15.24 -13.36 -2.63
C ASN A 257 -15.50 -14.84 -2.96
N ASN A 258 -16.77 -15.24 -2.89
CA ASN A 258 -17.21 -16.62 -3.16
C ASN A 258 -17.05 -17.07 -4.62
N SER A 259 -16.66 -16.17 -5.53
CA SER A 259 -16.37 -16.49 -6.93
C SER A 259 -14.90 -16.86 -7.17
N LEU A 260 -14.02 -16.63 -6.19
CA LEU A 260 -12.60 -16.97 -6.26
C LEU A 260 -12.32 -18.33 -5.60
N SER A 261 -11.15 -18.91 -5.88
CA SER A 261 -10.70 -20.09 -5.12
C SER A 261 -10.51 -19.74 -3.64
N TYR A 262 -10.67 -20.73 -2.77
CA TYR A 262 -10.78 -20.54 -1.32
C TYR A 262 -9.72 -19.61 -0.73
N SER A 263 -8.44 -19.80 -1.04
CA SER A 263 -7.35 -19.01 -0.44
C SER A 263 -7.17 -17.58 -0.96
N TYR A 264 -7.96 -17.13 -1.94
CA TYR A 264 -7.76 -15.83 -2.59
C TYR A 264 -8.41 -14.63 -1.89
N SER A 265 -9.26 -14.84 -0.89
CA SER A 265 -10.00 -13.75 -0.23
C SER A 265 -10.44 -14.09 1.19
N GLY A 266 -10.70 -13.07 2.02
CA GLY A 266 -11.26 -13.22 3.37
C GLY A 266 -10.24 -13.44 4.50
N PHE A 267 -8.94 -13.27 4.25
CA PHE A 267 -7.89 -13.45 5.26
C PHE A 267 -7.25 -12.12 5.67
N GLY A 268 -6.87 -11.99 6.95
CA GLY A 268 -6.09 -10.85 7.44
C GLY A 268 -6.88 -9.54 7.49
N GLY A 269 -7.71 -9.35 8.51
CA GLY A 269 -8.61 -8.18 8.59
C GLY A 269 -7.87 -6.85 8.67
N GLY A 270 -6.69 -6.81 9.29
CA GLY A 270 -5.75 -5.71 9.18
C GLY A 270 -4.71 -5.96 8.08
N ILE A 271 -3.92 -7.02 8.22
CA ILE A 271 -2.75 -7.29 7.37
C ILE A 271 -2.80 -8.71 6.82
N PHE A 272 -2.53 -8.86 5.52
CA PHE A 272 -2.26 -10.16 4.91
C PHE A 272 -0.82 -10.20 4.36
N LEU A 273 -0.06 -11.22 4.78
CA LEU A 273 1.33 -11.43 4.37
C LEU A 273 1.47 -12.71 3.54
N GLY A 274 1.61 -12.57 2.22
CA GLY A 274 1.97 -13.67 1.33
C GLY A 274 3.46 -13.68 1.03
N CYS A 275 4.18 -14.72 1.42
CA CYS A 275 5.64 -14.78 1.28
C CYS A 275 6.11 -15.96 0.42
N TYR A 276 7.07 -15.69 -0.46
CA TYR A 276 7.81 -16.68 -1.25
C TYR A 276 9.25 -16.81 -0.75
N GLY A 277 9.85 -17.98 -0.96
CA GLY A 277 11.29 -18.16 -0.83
C GLY A 277 11.80 -18.36 0.60
N ASN A 278 13.09 -18.11 0.82
CA ASN A 278 13.81 -18.52 2.01
C ASN A 278 14.18 -17.30 2.87
N TYR A 279 13.36 -16.97 3.86
CA TYR A 279 13.68 -15.90 4.80
C TYR A 279 14.82 -16.33 5.73
N ASP A 280 15.81 -15.45 5.86
CA ASP A 280 16.79 -15.54 6.93
C ASP A 280 16.26 -14.78 8.15
N THR A 281 15.79 -15.51 9.17
CA THR A 281 15.28 -14.91 10.42
C THR A 281 16.31 -14.06 11.15
N SER A 282 17.62 -14.33 10.95
CA SER A 282 18.69 -13.55 11.58
C SER A 282 18.84 -12.13 10.98
N SER A 283 18.26 -11.90 9.79
CA SER A 283 18.24 -10.57 9.15
C SER A 283 17.37 -9.55 9.89
N ASN A 284 16.45 -10.02 10.73
CA ASN A 284 15.39 -9.21 11.35
C ASN A 284 14.61 -8.37 10.32
N GLY A 285 14.43 -8.90 9.11
CA GLY A 285 13.75 -8.23 8.01
C GLY A 285 12.25 -8.03 8.27
N LEU A 286 11.60 -8.92 9.00
CA LEU A 286 10.20 -8.80 9.41
C LEU A 286 10.11 -8.47 10.89
N ASN A 287 9.76 -7.23 11.21
CA ASN A 287 9.68 -6.75 12.59
C ASN A 287 8.38 -5.96 12.85
N PHE A 288 7.43 -6.60 13.51
CA PHE A 288 6.09 -6.09 13.78
C PHE A 288 5.88 -5.77 15.26
N HIS A 289 6.97 -5.60 16.03
CA HIS A 289 6.93 -5.55 17.49
C HIS A 289 6.06 -4.43 18.08
N ASP A 290 5.97 -3.28 17.40
CA ASP A 290 5.18 -2.14 17.85
C ASP A 290 3.86 -1.98 17.07
N MET A 291 3.39 -3.04 16.42
CA MET A 291 2.07 -3.08 15.81
C MET A 291 0.98 -3.02 16.90
N LYS A 292 -0.04 -2.20 16.70
CA LYS A 292 -1.22 -2.12 17.57
C LYS A 292 -2.46 -2.55 16.80
N ILE A 293 -3.11 -3.63 17.23
CA ILE A 293 -4.32 -4.17 16.62
C ILE A 293 -5.52 -4.03 17.55
N THR A 294 -6.69 -3.68 17.01
CA THR A 294 -7.93 -3.64 17.78
C THR A 294 -9.19 -3.69 16.90
N GLY A 295 -10.07 -4.64 17.18
CA GLY A 295 -11.41 -4.73 16.58
C GLY A 295 -11.41 -4.95 15.06
N ASN A 296 -10.34 -5.54 14.51
CA ASN A 296 -10.30 -5.93 13.10
C ASN A 296 -11.08 -7.24 12.89
N THR A 297 -11.53 -7.50 11.67
CA THR A 297 -12.28 -8.72 11.33
C THR A 297 -11.90 -9.32 10.00
N ALA A 298 -11.86 -10.64 9.89
CA ALA A 298 -11.71 -11.36 8.64
C ALA A 298 -12.81 -12.41 8.51
N ASP A 299 -13.41 -12.55 7.33
CA ASP A 299 -14.45 -13.57 7.08
C ASP A 299 -13.94 -15.00 7.28
N LYS A 300 -12.62 -15.23 7.14
CA LYS A 300 -11.95 -16.50 7.40
C LYS A 300 -11.04 -16.37 8.62
N TYR A 301 -9.73 -16.28 8.40
CA TYR A 301 -8.71 -16.40 9.44
C TYR A 301 -7.83 -15.15 9.52
N GLY A 302 -7.24 -14.95 10.69
CA GLY A 302 -6.42 -13.79 11.03
C GLY A 302 -7.28 -12.55 11.09
N GLN A 303 -8.07 -12.41 12.15
CA GLN A 303 -8.95 -11.26 12.34
C GLN A 303 -8.17 -9.94 12.24
N SER A 304 -6.93 -9.92 12.74
CA SER A 304 -6.00 -8.80 12.58
C SER A 304 -4.89 -9.10 11.58
N MET A 305 -4.20 -10.23 11.67
CA MET A 305 -3.12 -10.59 10.74
C MET A 305 -3.22 -12.06 10.32
N TYR A 306 -3.08 -12.29 9.01
CA TYR A 306 -2.88 -13.62 8.45
C TYR A 306 -1.57 -13.70 7.66
N VAL A 307 -0.76 -14.71 7.94
CA VAL A 307 0.53 -14.93 7.25
C VAL A 307 0.59 -16.32 6.61
N THR A 308 1.02 -16.38 5.35
CA THR A 308 1.34 -17.62 4.64
C THR A 308 2.78 -17.57 4.17
N PHE A 309 3.60 -18.39 4.81
CA PHE A 309 5.03 -18.33 4.63
C PHE A 309 5.69 -19.63 5.11
N LEU A 310 6.70 -20.17 4.42
CA LEU A 310 7.36 -21.41 4.86
C LEU A 310 8.02 -21.27 6.23
N TRP A 311 8.56 -20.10 6.59
CA TRP A 311 9.27 -19.89 7.86
C TRP A 311 8.43 -19.16 8.91
N VAL A 312 7.10 -19.31 8.90
CA VAL A 312 6.22 -18.74 9.94
C VAL A 312 6.67 -19.20 11.33
N ILE A 313 7.04 -20.48 11.45
CA ILE A 313 7.43 -21.08 12.73
C ILE A 313 8.69 -20.40 13.27
N GLU A 314 9.74 -20.34 12.45
CA GLU A 314 11.01 -19.75 12.81
C GLU A 314 10.90 -18.25 13.08
N TRP A 315 10.07 -17.53 12.32
CA TRP A 315 9.80 -16.12 12.59
C TRP A 315 9.09 -15.91 13.94
N CYS A 316 8.09 -16.74 14.26
CA CYS A 316 7.42 -16.73 15.57
C CYS A 316 8.38 -17.09 16.72
N GLN A 317 9.34 -17.98 16.48
CA GLN A 317 10.28 -18.44 17.48
C GLN A 317 11.50 -17.52 17.63
N TYR A 318 11.77 -16.66 16.65
CA TYR A 318 12.86 -15.68 16.69
C TYR A 318 12.62 -14.64 17.79
N GLY A 319 13.68 -14.25 18.49
CA GLY A 319 13.59 -13.44 19.70
C GLY A 319 12.99 -14.20 20.88
N ILE A 320 12.29 -13.49 21.75
CA ILE A 320 11.65 -14.05 22.96
C ILE A 320 10.13 -14.00 22.79
N LEU A 321 9.47 -15.16 22.91
CA LEU A 321 8.00 -15.25 22.97
C LEU A 321 7.26 -14.47 21.85
N GLY A 322 7.68 -14.58 20.59
CA GLY A 322 6.99 -13.94 19.47
C GLY A 322 7.16 -12.42 19.37
N GLU A 323 8.18 -11.86 20.03
CA GLU A 323 8.49 -10.41 20.09
C GLU A 323 8.34 -9.67 18.75
N PHE A 324 8.81 -10.27 17.65
CA PHE A 324 8.80 -9.64 16.32
C PHE A 324 7.48 -9.82 15.54
N VAL A 325 6.50 -10.53 16.10
CA VAL A 325 5.23 -10.89 15.45
C VAL A 325 4.02 -10.31 16.19
N LYS A 326 4.04 -10.33 17.52
CA LYS A 326 2.86 -10.11 18.37
C LYS A 326 2.27 -8.70 18.33
N GLY A 327 3.11 -7.67 18.19
CA GLY A 327 2.65 -6.32 18.47
C GLY A 327 2.14 -6.19 19.91
N ASN A 328 0.93 -5.64 20.09
CA ASN A 328 0.22 -5.54 21.36
C ASN A 328 -0.62 -6.78 21.74
N TYR A 329 -0.49 -7.91 21.04
CA TYR A 329 -1.17 -9.17 21.40
C TYR A 329 -0.70 -9.70 22.78
N SER A 330 -1.65 -10.11 23.62
CA SER A 330 -1.43 -10.70 24.94
C SER A 330 -1.83 -12.18 24.94
N ASP A 331 -0.91 -13.07 25.32
CA ASP A 331 -1.17 -14.51 25.51
C ASP A 331 -2.24 -14.79 26.61
N THR A 332 -2.68 -13.77 27.35
CA THR A 332 -3.68 -13.90 28.42
C THR A 332 -5.01 -13.24 28.08
N ASP A 333 -4.99 -12.14 27.33
CA ASP A 333 -6.15 -11.25 27.17
C ASP A 333 -6.63 -11.11 25.72
N SER A 334 -5.80 -11.47 24.73
CA SER A 334 -6.15 -11.35 23.31
C SER A 334 -6.88 -12.58 22.80
N GLU A 335 -7.66 -12.42 21.74
CA GLU A 335 -8.32 -13.52 21.05
C GLU A 335 -7.32 -14.22 20.13
N GLU A 336 -7.12 -15.53 20.27
CA GLU A 336 -6.14 -16.29 19.47
C GLU A 336 -6.35 -16.17 17.95
N ASN A 337 -7.59 -15.87 17.52
CA ASN A 337 -7.94 -15.64 16.12
C ASN A 337 -7.41 -14.31 15.55
N ASP A 338 -6.89 -13.39 16.38
CA ASP A 338 -6.29 -12.15 15.89
C ASP A 338 -5.08 -12.41 15.00
N LEU A 339 -4.24 -13.37 15.40
CA LEU A 339 -2.98 -13.68 14.75
C LEU A 339 -2.97 -15.15 14.31
N GLU A 340 -3.16 -15.38 13.02
CA GLU A 340 -3.17 -16.73 12.44
C GLU A 340 -2.22 -16.84 11.25
N GLY A 341 -1.80 -18.06 10.94
CA GLY A 341 -1.00 -18.29 9.76
C GLY A 341 -0.72 -19.75 9.49
N ILE A 342 -0.01 -19.98 8.39
CA ILE A 342 0.23 -21.31 7.86
C ILE A 342 1.67 -21.45 7.32
N PRO A 343 2.41 -22.52 7.70
CA PRO A 343 3.75 -22.80 7.20
C PRO A 343 3.69 -23.41 5.79
N VAL A 344 3.23 -22.61 4.83
CA VAL A 344 3.03 -22.96 3.41
C VAL A 344 3.53 -21.81 2.56
N ASP A 345 4.31 -22.12 1.52
CA ASP A 345 4.76 -21.12 0.54
C ASP A 345 3.54 -20.46 -0.11
N PHE A 346 3.59 -19.15 -0.30
CA PHE A 346 2.43 -18.42 -0.81
C PHE A 346 1.97 -18.91 -2.19
N TYR A 347 2.87 -19.47 -3.02
CA TYR A 347 2.49 -20.09 -4.29
C TYR A 347 1.52 -21.25 -4.06
N GLU A 348 1.85 -22.16 -3.14
CA GLU A 348 1.03 -23.32 -2.80
C GLU A 348 -0.27 -22.92 -2.10
N PHE A 349 -0.20 -21.96 -1.18
CA PHE A 349 -1.35 -21.47 -0.43
C PHE A 349 -2.46 -20.97 -1.36
N ARG A 350 -2.12 -20.25 -2.43
CA ARG A 350 -3.12 -19.76 -3.41
C ARG A 350 -3.97 -20.87 -4.03
N TYR A 351 -3.47 -22.10 -4.10
CA TYR A 351 -4.21 -23.25 -4.63
C TYR A 351 -4.76 -24.17 -3.53
N ALA A 352 -4.47 -23.89 -2.26
CA ALA A 352 -4.97 -24.68 -1.14
C ALA A 352 -6.50 -24.62 -1.06
N GLN A 353 -7.09 -25.76 -0.72
CA GLN A 353 -8.52 -25.90 -0.44
C GLN A 353 -8.76 -25.73 1.06
N LEU A 354 -10.03 -25.57 1.44
CA LEU A 354 -10.46 -25.39 2.83
C LEU A 354 -9.82 -26.41 3.77
N GLU A 355 -9.87 -27.70 3.42
CA GLU A 355 -9.40 -28.79 4.27
C GLU A 355 -7.88 -28.74 4.50
N VAL A 356 -7.13 -28.24 3.51
CA VAL A 356 -5.68 -28.07 3.61
C VAL A 356 -5.35 -26.91 4.54
N VAL A 357 -6.07 -25.80 4.41
CA VAL A 357 -5.87 -24.63 5.26
C VAL A 357 -6.24 -24.97 6.70
N GLU A 358 -7.44 -25.50 6.95
CA GLU A 358 -7.91 -25.89 8.29
C GLU A 358 -7.02 -26.94 8.94
N GLY A 359 -6.50 -27.89 8.17
CA GLY A 359 -5.65 -28.97 8.70
C GLY A 359 -4.24 -28.53 9.09
N ARG A 360 -3.76 -27.38 8.59
CA ARG A 360 -2.35 -26.96 8.73
C ARG A 360 -2.16 -25.60 9.37
N GLN A 361 -3.13 -24.71 9.28
CA GLN A 361 -3.03 -23.39 9.89
C GLN A 361 -3.02 -23.47 11.42
N LYS A 362 -2.49 -22.43 12.06
CA LYS A 362 -2.44 -22.29 13.52
C LYS A 362 -2.67 -20.84 13.92
N HIS A 363 -3.19 -20.65 15.13
CA HIS A 363 -2.93 -19.43 15.89
C HIS A 363 -1.43 -19.30 16.06
N LEU A 364 -0.87 -18.14 15.74
CA LEU A 364 0.59 -17.94 15.77
C LEU A 364 1.15 -18.13 17.19
N GLU A 365 0.30 -17.96 18.22
CA GLU A 365 0.61 -18.26 19.61
C GLU A 365 1.17 -19.65 19.85
N TYR A 366 0.65 -20.63 19.13
CA TYR A 366 1.13 -22.00 19.25
C TYR A 366 2.64 -22.10 19.01
N TYR A 367 3.18 -21.38 18.03
CA TYR A 367 4.57 -21.52 17.60
C TYR A 367 5.57 -20.89 18.58
N TRP A 368 5.25 -19.75 19.20
CA TRP A 368 6.17 -19.12 20.16
C TRP A 368 6.04 -19.66 21.58
N THR A 369 4.92 -20.31 21.93
CA THR A 369 4.73 -20.97 23.23
C THR A 369 5.21 -22.42 23.25
N ASN A 370 5.21 -23.14 22.11
CA ASN A 370 5.55 -24.57 22.05
C ASN A 370 6.84 -24.87 21.26
N ARG A 371 7.93 -24.16 21.55
CA ARG A 371 9.21 -24.25 20.82
C ARG A 371 9.73 -25.68 20.62
N ASP A 372 9.55 -26.56 21.60
CA ASP A 372 10.14 -27.90 21.61
C ASP A 372 9.30 -28.98 20.91
N LYS A 373 8.05 -28.69 20.52
CA LYS A 373 7.13 -29.71 19.97
C LYS A 373 7.26 -29.90 18.46
N ASP A 374 7.76 -28.90 17.74
CA ASP A 374 7.84 -28.93 16.27
C ASP A 374 9.25 -29.30 15.76
N ILE A 375 10.22 -29.56 16.64
CA ILE A 375 11.61 -29.93 16.31
C ILE A 375 11.72 -31.42 15.85
N TRP A 376 10.66 -32.21 15.97
CA TRP A 376 10.71 -33.69 15.82
C TRP A 376 10.28 -34.26 14.47
N HIS A 377 10.36 -33.48 13.39
CA HIS A 377 10.12 -33.98 12.04
C HIS A 377 11.31 -33.69 11.10
N ILE A 378 12.37 -34.49 11.23
CA ILE A 378 13.43 -34.67 10.21
C ILE A 378 13.29 -36.08 9.64
#